data_AF-A0A6P0V2J1-F1
#
_entry.id   AF-A0A6P0V2J1-F1
#
_cell.length_a   1.000
_cell.length_b   1.000
_cell.length_c   1.000
_cell.angle_alpha   90.00
_cell.angle_beta   90.00
_cell.angle_gamma   90.00
#
_symmetry.space_group_name_H-M   'P 1'
#
loop_
_entity.id
_entity.type
_entity.pdbx_description
1 polymer ?
#
loop_
_entity_poly.entity_id
_entity_poly.type
_entity_poly.pdbx_seq_one_letter_code
_entity_poly.pdbx_strand_id
1 'polypeptide(L)'
;MRRFATHFKALLFVCFFVLIGIVCSPAVAQADPCGEEAILLTEALTTNVNTNLTPNSNAVATPSGQTNDLTSIQILAGTTAPLWNTSVSTNAITATLTNTVQTGLVKLEKGSTVTYFPLVGSMYTVNFNGTIVDNGTKYKLQNVSLGNFPSNS
;
A
#
# COMPACT_ATOMS: atom_id res chain seq x y z
N MET A 1 -3.48 -41.41 -56.58
CA MET A 1 -2.21 -40.65 -56.41
C MET A 1 -1.76 -40.81 -54.96
N ARG A 2 -0.51 -41.31 -54.74
CA ARG A 2 0.38 -41.31 -53.53
C ARG A 2 -0.27 -41.60 -52.14
N ARG A 3 -0.06 -42.75 -51.47
CA ARG A 3 1.08 -43.20 -50.59
C ARG A 3 1.39 -42.19 -49.45
N PHE A 4 1.72 -42.49 -48.18
CA PHE A 4 1.83 -43.63 -47.23
C PHE A 4 2.37 -42.98 -45.90
N ALA A 5 2.28 -43.67 -44.76
CA ALA A 5 3.20 -43.63 -43.60
C ALA A 5 3.24 -42.48 -42.55
N THR A 6 2.89 -42.87 -41.30
CA THR A 6 3.66 -42.85 -40.01
C THR A 6 4.76 -41.81 -39.72
N HIS A 7 4.73 -41.21 -38.51
CA HIS A 7 5.83 -41.03 -37.53
C HIS A 7 5.39 -40.09 -36.37
N PHE A 8 5.95 -40.00 -35.15
CA PHE A 8 6.77 -40.82 -34.23
C PHE A 8 7.24 -39.88 -33.09
N LYS A 9 7.35 -40.39 -31.85
CA LYS A 9 8.15 -39.90 -30.68
C LYS A 9 7.78 -38.53 -30.03
N ALA A 10 7.45 -38.46 -28.74
CA ALA A 10 8.20 -38.78 -27.52
C ALA A 10 9.37 -37.83 -27.21
N LEU A 11 9.23 -37.04 -26.14
CA LEU A 11 10.35 -36.72 -25.26
C LEU A 11 9.92 -36.84 -23.79
N LEU A 12 10.73 -37.61 -23.08
CA LEU A 12 10.68 -38.06 -21.70
C LEU A 12 11.70 -37.23 -20.90
N PHE A 13 11.47 -36.98 -19.61
CA PHE A 13 12.44 -36.95 -18.48
C PHE A 13 11.78 -36.20 -17.29
N VAL A 14 11.05 -36.88 -16.41
CA VAL A 14 11.50 -37.53 -15.15
C VAL A 14 12.06 -36.53 -14.13
N CYS A 15 11.32 -36.29 -13.04
CA CYS A 15 11.89 -36.39 -11.70
C CYS A 15 10.82 -36.75 -10.67
N PHE A 16 11.07 -37.89 -10.05
CA PHE A 16 10.33 -38.60 -9.01
C PHE A 16 10.82 -38.06 -7.66
N PHE A 17 9.94 -37.68 -6.72
CA PHE A 17 10.17 -37.78 -5.25
C PHE A 17 8.80 -37.57 -4.57
N VAL A 18 8.09 -38.65 -4.26
CA VAL A 18 8.04 -39.37 -2.97
C VAL A 18 6.85 -38.93 -2.10
N LEU A 19 5.95 -39.91 -1.98
CA LEU A 19 4.95 -40.20 -0.96
C LEU A 19 5.27 -39.69 0.45
N ILE A 20 4.23 -39.22 1.16
CA ILE A 20 3.80 -39.45 2.56
C ILE A 20 2.74 -38.35 2.78
N GLY A 21 1.44 -38.57 2.91
CA GLY A 21 0.66 -39.70 3.38
C GLY A 21 -0.39 -39.08 4.31
N ILE A 22 -1.68 -39.14 3.96
CA ILE A 22 -2.81 -39.10 4.90
C ILE A 22 -3.98 -39.83 4.23
N VAL A 23 -4.60 -40.65 5.06
CA VAL A 23 -5.50 -41.76 4.77
C VAL A 23 -6.86 -41.24 4.34
N CYS A 24 -7.41 -41.80 3.26
CA CYS A 24 -8.81 -41.65 2.92
C CYS A 24 -9.64 -42.63 3.78
N SER A 25 -10.70 -42.14 4.44
CA SER A 25 -11.80 -42.98 4.92
C SER A 25 -13.13 -42.26 4.61
N PRO A 26 -14.16 -42.97 4.11
CA PRO A 26 -15.40 -42.37 3.63
C PRO A 26 -16.56 -42.52 4.64
N ALA A 27 -17.39 -41.49 4.76
CA ALA A 27 -18.85 -41.55 5.00
C ALA A 27 -19.34 -40.14 5.43
N VAL A 28 -19.91 -39.38 4.50
CA VAL A 28 -21.36 -39.16 4.36
C VAL A 28 -21.97 -38.41 5.54
N ALA A 29 -22.21 -37.11 5.34
CA ALA A 29 -23.48 -36.46 5.68
C ALA A 29 -23.60 -35.15 4.88
N GLN A 30 -24.37 -35.27 3.81
CA GLN A 30 -24.93 -34.29 2.91
C GLN A 30 -25.48 -33.02 3.58
N ALA A 31 -25.04 -31.86 3.09
CA ALA A 31 -25.87 -30.67 2.90
C ALA A 31 -25.23 -29.78 1.81
N ASP A 32 -25.70 -29.94 0.58
CA ASP A 32 -25.70 -28.85 -0.41
C ASP A 32 -27.19 -28.59 -0.64
N PRO A 33 -27.66 -27.33 -0.53
CA PRO A 33 -27.62 -26.51 -1.73
C PRO A 33 -27.44 -25.00 -1.48
N CYS A 34 -26.77 -24.33 -2.41
CA CYS A 34 -26.86 -22.88 -2.64
C CYS A 34 -26.44 -22.00 -1.46
N GLY A 35 -25.15 -21.71 -1.38
CA GLY A 35 -24.61 -20.70 -0.50
C GLY A 35 -23.15 -20.44 -0.82
N GLU A 36 -22.89 -20.00 -2.04
CA GLU A 36 -21.66 -19.31 -2.40
C GLU A 36 -21.62 -17.99 -1.60
N GLU A 37 -21.33 -18.08 -0.31
CA GLU A 37 -20.68 -16.98 0.40
C GLU A 37 -19.23 -17.01 -0.09
N ALA A 38 -19.05 -16.64 -1.36
CA ALA A 38 -17.83 -16.00 -1.78
C ALA A 38 -17.69 -14.82 -0.84
N ILE A 39 -16.88 -14.99 0.20
CA ILE A 39 -16.41 -13.88 1.01
C ILE A 39 -15.74 -12.96 -0.01
N LEU A 40 -16.46 -11.92 -0.39
CA LEU A 40 -15.97 -10.77 -1.14
C LEU A 40 -14.94 -10.09 -0.24
N LEU A 41 -13.76 -10.70 -0.14
CA LEU A 41 -12.51 -10.01 0.14
C LEU A 41 -12.17 -9.19 -1.11
N THR A 42 -13.01 -8.22 -1.45
CA THR A 42 -12.52 -7.00 -2.08
C THR A 42 -11.96 -6.15 -0.95
N GLU A 43 -10.95 -6.68 -0.26
CA GLU A 43 -9.98 -5.83 0.40
C GLU A 43 -9.26 -5.15 -0.76
N ALA A 44 -9.70 -3.94 -1.11
CA ALA A 44 -8.84 -3.04 -1.86
C ALA A 44 -7.47 -3.12 -1.18
N LEU A 45 -6.43 -3.47 -1.93
CA LEU A 45 -5.05 -3.49 -1.47
C LEU A 45 -4.68 -2.06 -1.04
N THR A 46 -5.09 -1.67 0.17
CA THR A 46 -4.78 -0.40 0.83
C THR A 46 -3.49 -0.61 1.60
N THR A 47 -2.43 -0.95 0.88
CA THR A 47 -1.11 -1.08 1.50
C THR A 47 -0.65 0.29 1.95
N ASN A 48 -0.43 0.43 3.26
CA ASN A 48 0.21 1.61 3.82
C ASN A 48 1.57 1.83 3.14
N VAL A 49 1.87 3.07 2.79
CA VAL A 49 3.17 3.45 2.24
C VAL A 49 3.99 4.13 3.33
N ASN A 50 5.22 3.65 3.52
CA ASN A 50 6.19 4.24 4.42
C ASN A 50 7.25 4.97 3.59
N THR A 51 7.47 6.25 3.90
CA THR A 51 8.44 7.09 3.21
C THR A 51 9.36 7.76 4.21
N ASN A 52 10.64 7.38 4.21
CA ASN A 52 11.65 8.08 4.99
C ASN A 52 11.78 9.53 4.49
N LEU A 53 11.63 10.49 5.41
CA LEU A 53 11.74 11.92 5.11
C LEU A 53 13.14 12.47 5.45
N THR A 54 13.70 12.01 6.57
CA THR A 54 15.06 12.29 7.03
C THR A 54 15.62 11.04 7.73
N PRO A 55 16.91 10.99 8.13
CA PRO A 55 17.47 9.82 8.81
C PRO A 55 16.70 9.38 10.06
N ASN A 56 16.12 10.32 10.81
CA ASN A 56 15.31 10.04 12.00
C ASN A 56 13.83 10.42 11.83
N SER A 57 13.28 10.50 10.61
CA SER A 57 11.84 10.72 10.44
C SER A 57 11.24 9.94 9.28
N ASN A 58 10.00 9.51 9.48
CA ASN A 58 9.25 8.71 8.53
C ASN A 58 7.83 9.27 8.37
N ALA A 59 7.26 9.13 7.18
CA ALA A 59 5.86 9.37 6.91
C ALA A 59 5.16 8.04 6.64
N VAL A 60 3.97 7.86 7.23
CA VAL A 60 3.09 6.74 6.94
C VAL A 60 1.82 7.28 6.32
N ALA A 61 1.53 6.86 5.08
CA ALA A 61 0.30 7.21 4.38
C ALA A 61 -0.60 5.98 4.23
N THR A 62 -1.86 6.13 4.64
CA THR A 62 -2.87 5.08 4.68
C THR A 62 -4.11 5.53 3.92
N PRO A 63 -4.36 5.03 2.69
CA PRO A 63 -5.59 5.31 1.97
C PRO A 63 -6.76 4.58 2.64
N SER A 64 -7.90 5.27 2.78
CA SER A 64 -9.10 4.70 3.43
C SER A 64 -9.95 3.79 2.53
N GLY A 65 -9.71 3.82 1.21
CA GLY A 65 -10.53 3.13 0.21
C GLY A 65 -11.96 3.68 0.06
N GLN A 66 -12.26 4.84 0.65
CA GLN A 66 -13.57 5.49 0.56
C GLN A 66 -13.68 6.34 -0.71
N THR A 67 -14.91 6.62 -1.15
CA THR A 67 -15.22 7.40 -2.37
C THR A 67 -14.69 8.84 -2.37
N ASN A 68 -14.33 9.38 -1.21
CA ASN A 68 -13.71 10.69 -1.08
C ASN A 68 -12.17 10.65 -1.14
N ASP A 69 -11.57 9.48 -1.36
CA ASP A 69 -10.13 9.26 -1.38
C ASP A 69 -9.40 9.80 -0.15
N LEU A 70 -10.06 9.71 1.01
CA LEU A 70 -9.44 10.12 2.27
C LEU A 70 -8.18 9.28 2.50
N THR A 71 -7.05 9.96 2.64
CA THR A 71 -5.78 9.38 3.05
C THR A 71 -5.40 9.96 4.40
N SER A 72 -5.11 9.09 5.37
CA SER A 72 -4.53 9.47 6.66
C SER A 72 -3.01 9.49 6.55
N ILE A 73 -2.38 10.51 7.11
CA ILE A 73 -0.94 10.72 7.08
C ILE A 73 -0.43 10.91 8.51
N GLN A 74 0.58 10.13 8.89
CA GLN A 74 1.30 10.30 10.14
C GLN A 74 2.78 10.60 9.84
N ILE A 75 3.25 11.75 10.29
CA ILE A 75 4.67 12.08 10.30
C ILE A 75 5.22 11.72 11.66
N LEU A 76 6.27 10.92 11.70
CA LEU A 76 6.86 10.33 12.90
C LEU A 76 8.30 10.81 13.09
N ALA A 77 8.69 11.07 14.34
CA ALA A 77 10.08 11.08 14.77
C ALA A 77 10.50 9.62 15.06
N GLY A 78 11.51 9.14 14.34
CA GLY A 78 11.87 7.74 14.26
C GLY A 78 10.76 6.93 13.59
N THR A 79 10.41 5.79 14.20
CA THR A 79 9.40 4.85 13.67
C THR A 79 8.10 4.81 14.46
N THR A 80 8.02 5.49 15.62
CA THR A 80 6.89 5.30 16.55
C THR A 80 6.34 6.58 17.15
N ALA A 81 7.09 7.68 17.23
CA ALA A 81 6.68 8.87 17.96
C ALA A 81 6.02 9.89 17.02
N PRO A 82 4.72 10.19 17.15
CA PRO A 82 4.03 11.08 16.20
C PRO A 82 4.44 12.54 16.38
N LEU A 83 4.86 13.18 15.28
CA LEU A 83 5.06 14.62 15.18
C LEU A 83 3.78 15.32 14.72
N TRP A 84 3.15 14.79 13.68
CA TRP A 84 1.98 15.40 13.06
C TRP A 84 1.08 14.36 12.42
N ASN A 85 -0.18 14.34 12.82
CA ASN A 85 -1.22 13.53 12.21
C ASN A 85 -2.14 14.43 11.40
N THR A 86 -2.41 14.05 10.16
CA THR A 86 -3.28 14.81 9.28
C THR A 86 -3.95 13.91 8.25
N SER A 87 -4.81 14.49 7.42
CA SER A 87 -5.49 13.78 6.35
C SER A 87 -5.73 14.70 5.17
N VAL A 88 -5.70 14.13 3.97
CA VAL A 88 -6.15 14.81 2.73
C VAL A 88 -7.19 13.96 2.03
N SER A 89 -8.02 14.60 1.21
CA SER A 89 -9.09 13.96 0.44
C SER A 89 -9.44 14.82 -0.78
N THR A 90 -10.34 14.36 -1.63
CA THR A 90 -10.89 15.18 -2.73
C THR A 90 -11.57 16.46 -2.26
N ASN A 91 -12.12 16.46 -1.03
CA ASN A 91 -12.81 17.63 -0.45
C ASN A 91 -11.89 18.51 0.43
N ALA A 92 -10.74 17.98 0.84
CA ALA A 92 -9.75 18.67 1.68
C ALA A 92 -8.36 18.38 1.12
N ILE A 93 -8.03 19.06 0.02
CA ILE A 93 -6.88 18.71 -0.82
C ILE A 93 -5.53 19.08 -0.19
N THR A 94 -5.50 20.01 0.75
CA THR A 94 -4.26 20.44 1.40
C THR A 94 -4.46 20.50 2.91
N ALA A 95 -3.56 19.86 3.63
CA ALA A 95 -3.38 20.06 5.05
C ALA A 95 -2.11 20.87 5.30
N THR A 96 -2.20 21.88 6.16
CA THR A 96 -1.07 22.76 6.51
C THR A 96 -0.81 22.70 8.00
N LEU A 97 0.44 22.45 8.38
CA LEU A 97 0.87 22.51 9.77
C LEU A 97 0.90 23.97 10.24
N THR A 98 0.06 24.30 11.22
CA THR A 98 -0.13 25.69 11.67
C THR A 98 0.91 26.16 12.69
N ASN A 99 1.58 25.23 13.38
CA ASN A 99 2.60 25.49 14.41
C ASN A 99 3.78 24.53 14.26
N THR A 100 4.98 24.99 14.56
CA THR A 100 6.15 24.11 14.61
C THR A 100 5.98 23.09 15.73
N VAL A 101 6.21 21.81 15.44
CA VAL A 101 6.12 20.70 16.39
C VAL A 101 7.46 19.99 16.51
N GLN A 102 7.75 19.42 17.68
CA GLN A 102 9.01 18.75 17.95
C GLN A 102 8.78 17.51 18.81
N THR A 103 9.55 16.46 18.53
CA THR A 103 9.61 15.25 19.34
C THR A 103 11.04 14.72 19.29
N GLY A 104 11.68 14.64 20.46
CA GLY A 104 13.10 14.33 20.55
C GLY A 104 13.95 15.31 19.74
N LEU A 105 14.79 14.77 18.86
CA LEU A 105 15.74 15.51 18.01
C LEU A 105 15.14 16.00 16.69
N VAL A 106 13.87 15.67 16.40
CA VAL A 106 13.21 15.99 15.14
C VAL A 106 12.17 17.07 15.37
N LYS A 107 12.26 18.14 14.56
CA LYS A 107 11.35 19.28 14.57
C LYS A 107 10.80 19.48 13.17
N LEU A 108 9.48 19.51 13.06
CA LEU A 108 8.76 19.82 11.82
C LEU A 108 8.32 21.28 11.86
N GLU A 109 8.81 22.10 10.94
CA GLU A 109 8.56 23.54 10.93
C GLU A 109 7.15 23.88 10.44
N LYS A 110 6.54 24.91 11.06
CA LYS A 110 5.29 25.54 10.63
C LYS A 110 5.29 25.82 9.12
N GLY A 111 4.13 25.63 8.49
CA GLY A 111 3.93 25.88 7.06
C GLY A 111 4.26 24.67 6.18
N SER A 112 4.71 23.56 6.77
CA SER A 112 4.77 22.26 6.06
C SER A 112 3.36 21.83 5.64
N THR A 113 3.25 21.23 4.46
CA THR A 113 1.98 20.81 3.87
C THR A 113 2.00 19.36 3.42
N VAL A 114 0.82 18.74 3.44
CA VAL A 114 0.51 17.51 2.73
C VAL A 114 -0.58 17.84 1.71
N THR A 115 -0.40 17.42 0.47
CA THR A 115 -1.30 17.77 -0.63
C THR A 115 -1.71 16.54 -1.44
N TYR A 116 -3.01 16.43 -1.67
CA TYR A 116 -3.64 15.50 -2.60
C TYR A 116 -3.52 16.04 -4.03
N PHE A 117 -3.09 15.21 -4.96
CA PHE A 117 -3.09 15.52 -6.39
C PHE A 117 -3.74 14.39 -7.20
N PRO A 118 -4.82 14.66 -7.96
CA PRO A 118 -5.37 13.65 -8.86
C PRO A 118 -4.37 13.36 -9.98
N LEU A 119 -4.28 12.09 -10.37
CA LEU A 119 -3.48 11.61 -11.49
C LEU A 119 -4.40 11.06 -12.59
N VAL A 120 -3.86 10.91 -13.79
CA VAL A 120 -4.55 10.21 -14.88
C VAL A 120 -4.70 8.72 -14.56
N GLY A 121 -5.79 8.10 -15.03
CA GLY A 121 -6.00 6.66 -14.89
C GLY A 121 -6.54 6.22 -13.53
N SER A 122 -7.45 6.98 -12.92
CA SER A 122 -8.11 6.64 -11.64
C SER A 122 -7.11 6.42 -10.49
N MET A 123 -6.10 7.29 -10.41
CA MET A 123 -5.09 7.28 -9.36
C MET A 123 -4.98 8.68 -8.77
N TYR A 124 -4.39 8.79 -7.58
CA TYR A 124 -3.94 10.06 -7.01
C TYR A 124 -2.60 9.87 -6.30
N THR A 125 -1.87 10.97 -6.11
CA THR A 125 -0.66 11.01 -5.28
C THR A 125 -0.88 11.91 -4.07
N VAL A 126 -0.22 11.57 -2.98
CA VAL A 126 -0.11 12.44 -1.81
C VAL A 126 1.33 12.89 -1.69
N ASN A 127 1.56 14.20 -1.65
CA ASN A 127 2.90 14.78 -1.58
C ASN A 127 3.09 15.58 -0.30
N PHE A 128 4.31 15.52 0.25
CA PHE A 128 4.77 16.35 1.34
C PHE A 128 5.69 17.47 0.85
N ASN A 129 5.44 18.67 1.37
CA ASN A 129 6.34 19.82 1.26
C ASN A 129 6.59 20.36 2.66
N GLY A 130 7.81 20.74 2.98
CA GLY A 130 8.07 21.27 4.30
C GLY A 130 9.52 21.32 4.66
N THR A 131 9.76 21.65 5.92
CA THR A 131 11.11 21.70 6.46
C THR A 131 11.19 20.95 7.76
N ILE A 132 12.12 19.99 7.81
CA ILE A 132 12.39 19.17 8.99
C ILE A 132 13.78 19.50 9.47
N VAL A 133 13.92 19.82 10.75
CA VAL A 133 15.22 19.89 11.42
C VAL A 133 15.41 18.58 12.17
N ASP A 134 16.40 17.82 11.77
CA ASP A 134 16.71 16.51 12.33
C ASP A 134 18.15 16.51 12.86
N ASN A 135 18.29 16.37 14.18
CA ASN A 135 19.56 16.46 14.91
C ASN A 135 20.37 17.72 14.54
N GLY A 136 19.68 18.87 14.49
CA GLY A 136 20.27 20.17 14.13
C GLY A 136 20.47 20.40 12.62
N THR A 137 20.36 19.38 11.78
CA THR A 137 20.47 19.52 10.32
C THR A 137 19.11 19.87 9.71
N LYS A 138 19.07 20.90 8.86
CA LYS A 138 17.84 21.39 8.22
C LYS A 138 17.64 20.77 6.84
N TYR A 139 16.56 20.00 6.67
CA TYR A 139 16.14 19.35 5.44
C TYR A 139 14.94 20.10 4.85
N LYS A 140 15.11 20.69 3.66
CA LYS A 140 14.02 21.33 2.91
C LYS A 140 13.48 20.32 1.90
N LEU A 141 12.31 19.78 2.17
CA LEU A 141 11.66 18.74 1.36
C LEU A 141 10.63 19.38 0.45
N GLN A 142 10.70 19.08 -0.85
CA GLN A 142 9.79 19.61 -1.85
C GLN A 142 9.25 18.47 -2.71
N ASN A 143 7.93 18.38 -2.81
CA ASN A 143 7.18 17.38 -3.58
C ASN A 143 7.63 15.94 -3.32
N VAL A 144 7.89 15.59 -2.06
CA VAL A 144 8.20 14.21 -1.69
C VAL A 144 6.92 13.39 -1.77
N SER A 145 6.86 12.40 -2.67
CA SER A 145 5.69 11.52 -2.76
C SER A 145 5.61 10.61 -1.52
N LEU A 146 4.47 10.65 -0.87
CA LEU A 146 4.10 9.76 0.24
C LEU A 146 3.36 8.51 -0.24
N GLY A 147 3.12 8.39 -1.55
CA GLY A 147 2.47 7.25 -2.16
C GLY A 147 1.54 7.64 -3.31
N ASN A 148 1.31 6.68 -4.20
CA ASN A 148 0.29 6.73 -5.24
C ASN A 148 -0.78 5.69 -4.90
N PHE A 149 -2.04 6.08 -4.98
CA PHE A 149 -3.16 5.26 -4.53
C PHE A 149 -4.26 5.23 -5.59
N PRO A 150 -5.03 4.13 -5.69
CA PRO A 150 -6.23 4.07 -6.49
C PRO A 150 -7.26 5.10 -6.01
N SER A 151 -7.83 5.85 -6.95
CA SER A 151 -8.93 6.77 -6.72
C SER A 151 -10.26 6.03 -6.80
N ASN A 152 -11.15 6.31 -5.85
CA ASN A 152 -12.50 5.77 -5.75
C ASN A 152 -13.56 6.84 -6.06
N SER A 153 -13.13 8.03 -6.51
CA SER A 153 -13.98 9.16 -6.89
C SER A 153 -14.36 9.18 -8.36
#